data_AF-A0A9E0UML6-F1
#
_entry.id   AF-A0A9E0UML6-F1
#
_cell.length_a   1.000
_cell.length_b   1.000
_cell.length_c   1.000
_cell.angle_alpha   90.00
_cell.angle_beta   90.00
_cell.angle_gamma   90.00
#
_symmetry.space_group_name_H-M   'P 1'
#
loop_
_entity.id
_entity.type
_entity.pdbx_description
1 polymer ?
#
loop_
_entity_poly.entity_id
_entity_poly.type
_entity_poly.pdbx_seq_one_letter_code
_entity_poly.pdbx_strand_id
1 'polypeptide(L)'
;MAKVAIAEATNFEKSGLFINRQFRIQKFKKVVEIPEEVVDVIDLLIRMINSYGKTSYNKPTRRDLRELMAKQYGFALVDGDVPSDGILMDSSKFASIKFPEKNALHFTNE
;
A
#
# COMPACT_ATOMS: atom_id res chain seq x y z
N MET A 1 11.43 -3.18 -21.62
CA MET A 1 10.93 -4.35 -20.86
C MET A 1 11.81 -4.56 -19.63
N ALA A 2 11.26 -5.16 -18.57
CA ALA A 2 12.05 -5.52 -17.40
C ALA A 2 13.03 -6.65 -17.74
N LYS A 3 14.24 -6.61 -17.16
CA LYS A 3 15.25 -7.68 -17.29
C LYS A 3 15.01 -8.84 -16.33
N VAL A 4 14.30 -8.59 -15.23
CA VAL A 4 13.95 -9.54 -14.19
C VAL A 4 12.47 -9.36 -13.88
N ALA A 5 11.74 -10.47 -13.78
CA ALA A 5 10.33 -10.49 -13.38
C ALA A 5 10.22 -11.24 -12.05
N ILE A 6 9.42 -10.69 -11.13
CA ILE A 6 9.15 -11.26 -9.81
C ILE A 6 7.64 -11.50 -9.74
N ALA A 7 7.23 -12.73 -9.41
CA ALA A 7 5.83 -13.06 -9.23
C ALA A 7 5.31 -12.46 -7.92
N GLU A 8 4.24 -11.68 -7.98
CA GLU A 8 3.58 -11.06 -6.82
C GLU A 8 2.11 -11.50 -6.75
N ALA A 9 1.62 -11.65 -5.52
CA ALA A 9 0.22 -11.94 -5.26
C ALA A 9 -0.71 -10.85 -5.83
N THR A 10 -1.73 -11.27 -6.56
CA THR A 10 -2.79 -10.39 -7.06
C THR A 10 -3.68 -9.90 -5.90
N ASN A 11 -4.57 -8.95 -6.18
CA ASN A 11 -5.52 -8.45 -5.17
C ASN A 11 -6.53 -9.51 -4.71
N PHE A 12 -6.74 -10.57 -5.49
CA PHE A 12 -7.61 -11.67 -5.10
C PHE A 12 -6.93 -12.62 -4.12
N GLU A 13 -5.60 -12.64 -4.11
CA GLU A 13 -4.78 -13.56 -3.32
C GLU A 13 -4.34 -12.95 -1.98
N LYS A 14 -4.49 -11.63 -1.80
CA LYS A 14 -4.11 -10.90 -0.58
C LYS A 14 -5.23 -10.03 -0.04
N SER A 15 -5.07 -9.58 1.20
CA SER A 15 -5.90 -8.55 1.83
C SER A 15 -5.10 -7.26 1.95
N GLY A 16 -5.76 -6.12 1.85
CA GLY A 16 -5.08 -4.83 1.92
C GLY A 16 -6.02 -3.65 1.81
N LEU A 17 -5.41 -2.50 1.53
CA LEU A 17 -6.11 -1.22 1.41
C LEU A 17 -5.79 -0.59 0.06
N PHE A 18 -6.80 0.05 -0.54
CA PHE A 18 -6.65 0.94 -1.69
C PHE A 18 -7.06 2.35 -1.33
N ILE A 19 -6.42 3.33 -1.96
CA ILE A 19 -6.89 4.71 -1.99
C ILE A 19 -7.44 4.94 -3.39
N ASN A 20 -8.72 5.29 -3.49
CA ASN A 20 -9.36 5.52 -4.78
C ASN A 20 -9.24 7.00 -5.23
N ARG A 21 -9.84 7.33 -6.38
CA ARG A 21 -9.81 8.67 -7.00
C ARG A 21 -10.54 9.77 -6.21
N GLN A 22 -11.22 9.43 -5.13
CA GLN A 22 -11.87 10.34 -4.19
C GLN A 22 -11.08 10.47 -2.88
N PHE A 23 -9.82 10.01 -2.85
CA PHE A 23 -9.01 9.91 -1.64
C PHE A 23 -9.67 9.09 -0.52
N ARG A 24 -10.43 8.07 -0.89
CA ARG A 24 -11.07 7.17 0.07
C ARG A 24 -10.27 5.89 0.24
N ILE A 25 -9.89 5.59 1.48
CA ILE A 25 -9.28 4.34 1.88
C ILE A 25 -10.35 3.26 1.94
N GLN A 26 -10.17 2.18 1.20
CA GLN A 26 -11.10 1.06 1.12
C GLN A 26 -10.33 -0.24 1.36
N LYS A 27 -10.91 -1.14 2.17
CA LYS A 27 -10.32 -2.46 2.42
C LYS A 27 -10.80 -3.50 1.40
N PHE A 28 -9.90 -4.38 1.01
CA PHE A 28 -10.22 -5.60 0.26
C PHE A 28 -9.70 -6.82 1.03
N LYS A 29 -10.33 -7.97 0.77
CA LYS A 29 -9.97 -9.24 1.40
C LYS A 29 -9.56 -10.24 0.35
N LYS A 30 -8.65 -11.12 0.73
CA LYS A 30 -8.31 -12.34 0.00
C LYS A 30 -9.58 -13.15 -0.30
N VAL A 31 -9.66 -13.68 -1.52
CA VAL A 31 -10.75 -14.54 -2.00
C VAL A 31 -10.26 -15.86 -2.60
N VAL A 32 -8.98 -15.96 -3.00
CA VAL A 32 -8.36 -17.20 -3.48
C VAL A 32 -7.00 -17.41 -2.81
N GLU A 33 -6.51 -18.64 -2.82
CA GLU A 33 -5.19 -18.99 -2.28
C GLU A 33 -4.05 -18.39 -3.11
N ILE A 34 -2.96 -18.05 -2.42
CA ILE A 34 -1.74 -17.52 -3.06
C ILE A 34 -1.03 -18.71 -3.74
N PRO A 35 -0.66 -18.60 -5.04
CA PRO A 35 0.17 -19.62 -5.70
C PRO A 35 1.51 -19.83 -5.01
N GLU A 36 2.04 -21.06 -5.00
CA GLU A 36 3.27 -21.40 -4.26
C GLU A 36 4.51 -20.64 -4.78
N GLU A 37 4.51 -20.24 -6.06
CA GLU A 37 5.62 -19.56 -6.71
C GLU A 37 5.70 -18.06 -6.40
N VAL A 38 4.68 -17.51 -5.73
CA VAL A 38 4.61 -16.08 -5.40
C VAL A 38 5.47 -15.78 -4.18
N VAL A 39 6.30 -14.74 -4.31
CA VAL A 39 7.16 -14.29 -3.20
C VAL A 39 6.47 -13.23 -2.35
N ASP A 40 6.74 -13.24 -1.04
CA ASP A 40 6.41 -12.11 -0.17
C ASP A 40 7.34 -10.94 -0.51
N VAL A 41 6.76 -9.88 -1.08
CA VAL A 41 7.53 -8.71 -1.55
C VAL A 41 8.26 -8.00 -0.42
N ILE A 42 7.68 -7.93 0.78
CA ILE A 42 8.35 -7.29 1.93
C ILE A 42 9.58 -8.10 2.34
N ASP A 43 9.46 -9.43 2.37
CA ASP A 43 10.60 -10.31 2.65
C ASP A 43 11.70 -10.17 1.59
N LEU A 44 11.32 -10.16 0.31
CA LEU A 44 12.26 -9.97 -0.80
C LEU A 44 12.99 -8.63 -0.68
N LEU A 45 12.27 -7.52 -0.44
CA LEU A 45 12.87 -6.19 -0.31
C LEU A 45 13.82 -6.11 0.89
N ILE A 46 13.47 -6.72 2.03
CA ILE A 46 14.35 -6.77 3.20
C ILE A 46 15.62 -7.57 2.90
N ARG A 47 15.51 -8.73 2.25
CA ARG A 47 16.67 -9.54 1.82
C ARG A 47 17.55 -8.77 0.85
N MET A 48 16.97 -8.06 -0.10
CA MET A 48 17.71 -7.22 -1.05
C MET A 48 18.45 -6.11 -0.30
N ILE A 49 17.77 -5.31 0.51
CA ILE A 49 18.40 -4.21 1.25
C ILE A 49 19.52 -4.72 2.17
N ASN A 50 19.30 -5.83 2.87
CA ASN A 50 20.32 -6.44 3.73
C ASN A 50 21.52 -6.99 2.94
N SER A 51 21.31 -7.44 1.70
CA SER A 51 22.40 -7.92 0.82
C SER A 51 23.31 -6.81 0.29
N TYR A 52 22.77 -5.59 0.14
CA TYR A 52 23.54 -4.43 -0.35
C TYR A 52 24.06 -3.52 0.79
N GLY A 53 23.44 -3.59 1.97
CA GLY A 53 23.70 -2.69 3.09
C GLY A 53 24.85 -3.15 4.00
N LYS A 54 25.35 -2.22 4.82
CA LYS A 54 26.18 -2.52 6.01
C LYS A 54 25.34 -2.73 7.27
N THR A 55 24.02 -2.59 7.15
CA THR A 55 23.05 -2.62 8.24
C THR A 55 22.00 -3.67 7.94
N SER A 56 21.64 -4.46 8.95
CA SER A 56 20.60 -5.48 8.84
C SER A 56 19.28 -4.93 9.37
N TYR A 57 18.23 -5.08 8.58
CA TYR A 57 16.85 -4.75 8.94
C TYR A 57 16.09 -6.04 9.25
N ASN A 58 15.28 -6.00 10.30
CA ASN A 58 14.29 -7.03 10.56
C ASN A 58 13.06 -6.79 9.68
N LYS A 59 12.38 -7.87 9.27
CA LYS A 59 11.12 -7.76 8.54
C LYS A 59 10.08 -7.05 9.42
N PRO A 60 9.55 -5.89 9.01
CA PRO A 60 8.52 -5.21 9.77
C PRO A 60 7.20 -5.98 9.67
N THR A 61 6.37 -5.89 10.69
CA THR A 61 4.99 -6.36 10.59
C THR A 61 4.19 -5.42 9.69
N ARG A 62 3.06 -5.90 9.16
CA ARG A 62 2.10 -5.03 8.44
C ARG A 62 1.62 -3.86 9.31
N ARG A 63 1.54 -4.06 10.63
CA ARG A 63 1.16 -3.03 11.59
C ARG A 63 2.21 -1.94 11.66
N ASP A 64 3.49 -2.30 11.81
CA ASP A 64 4.59 -1.33 11.91
C ASP A 64 4.65 -0.41 10.69
N LEU A 65 4.52 -1.00 9.49
CA LEU A 65 4.51 -0.24 8.24
C LEU A 65 3.35 0.75 8.18
N ARG A 66 2.18 0.35 8.66
CA ARG A 66 0.99 1.20 8.65
C ARG A 66 1.03 2.29 9.69
N GLU A 67 1.54 2.03 10.87
CA GLU A 67 1.76 3.06 11.89
C GLU A 67 2.78 4.09 11.39
N LEU A 68 3.83 3.66 10.69
CA LEU A 68 4.79 4.55 10.06
C LEU A 68 4.14 5.42 8.96
N MET A 69 3.36 4.82 8.06
CA MET A 69 2.61 5.56 7.03
C MET A 69 1.59 6.52 7.66
N ALA A 70 0.86 6.06 8.68
CA ALA A 70 -0.12 6.85 9.42
C ALA A 70 0.51 8.07 10.07
N LYS A 71 1.70 7.94 10.66
CA LYS A 71 2.46 9.05 11.23
C LYS A 71 2.89 10.07 10.17
N GLN A 72 3.34 9.61 9.01
CA GLN A 72 3.83 10.48 7.94
C GLN A 72 2.70 11.30 7.30
N TYR A 73 1.53 10.70 7.11
CA TYR A 73 0.46 11.31 6.31
C TYR A 73 -0.81 11.63 7.13
N GLY A 74 -0.85 11.25 8.40
CA GLY A 74 -1.91 11.58 9.35
C GLY A 74 -3.25 10.89 9.08
N PHE A 75 -3.26 9.57 8.82
CA PHE A 75 -4.49 8.77 8.70
C PHE A 75 -4.34 7.39 9.36
N ALA A 76 -5.38 6.89 10.03
CA ALA A 76 -5.37 5.58 10.68
C ALA A 76 -5.48 4.45 9.64
N LEU A 77 -4.52 3.52 9.64
CA LEU A 77 -4.33 2.53 8.57
C LEU A 77 -4.57 1.07 8.98
N VAL A 78 -5.04 0.79 10.19
CA VAL A 78 -5.11 -0.59 10.67
C VAL A 78 -6.30 -1.32 10.03
N ASP A 79 -6.10 -2.53 9.50
CA ASP A 79 -7.12 -3.31 8.72
C ASP A 79 -8.47 -3.49 9.43
N GLY A 80 -8.48 -3.41 10.76
CA GLY A 80 -9.69 -3.47 11.58
C GLY A 80 -10.48 -2.15 11.63
N ASP A 81 -9.80 -1.03 11.41
CA ASP A 81 -10.34 0.32 11.65
C ASP A 81 -11.01 0.90 10.40
N VAL A 82 -10.80 0.31 9.22
CA VAL A 82 -11.42 0.78 7.97
C VAL A 82 -12.82 0.16 7.85
N PRO A 83 -13.90 0.95 7.88
CA PRO A 83 -15.27 0.45 7.71
C PRO A 83 -15.54 0.05 6.25
N SER A 84 -16.68 -0.60 5.98
CA SER A 84 -17.01 -1.09 4.62
C SER A 84 -17.23 0.02 3.60
N ASP A 85 -17.67 1.19 4.04
CA ASP A 85 -17.80 2.42 3.26
C ASP A 85 -16.48 3.22 3.16
N GLY A 86 -15.43 2.77 3.83
CA GLY A 86 -14.09 3.34 3.77
C GLY A 86 -13.91 4.66 4.53
N ILE A 87 -12.68 5.18 4.55
CA ILE A 87 -12.30 6.42 5.26
C ILE A 87 -11.95 7.48 4.21
N LEU A 88 -12.62 8.64 4.27
CA LEU A 88 -12.22 9.80 3.44
C LEU A 88 -10.95 10.42 4.03
N MET A 89 -9.92 10.57 3.20
CA MET A 89 -8.70 11.28 3.57
C MET A 89 -8.80 12.76 3.25
N ASP A 90 -8.07 13.57 4.01
CA ASP A 90 -7.78 14.95 3.66
C ASP A 90 -6.89 15.00 2.41
N SER A 91 -7.49 15.38 1.28
CA SER A 91 -6.82 15.45 -0.02
C SER A 91 -5.85 16.63 -0.13
N SER A 92 -5.98 17.66 0.71
CA SER A 92 -5.12 18.85 0.68
C SER A 92 -3.63 18.49 0.89
N LYS A 93 -3.36 17.42 1.63
CA LYS A 93 -2.02 16.87 1.86
C LYS A 93 -1.32 16.38 0.58
N PHE A 94 -2.07 16.17 -0.49
CA PHE A 94 -1.57 15.72 -1.79
C PHE A 94 -1.60 16.83 -2.86
N ALA A 95 -1.92 18.08 -2.48
CA ALA A 95 -2.03 19.21 -3.42
C ALA A 95 -0.73 19.51 -4.19
N SER A 96 0.43 19.14 -3.64
CA SER A 96 1.74 19.28 -4.30
C SER A 96 2.02 18.21 -5.36
N ILE A 97 1.24 17.12 -5.38
CA ILE A 97 1.43 16.02 -6.33
C ILE A 97 0.70 16.33 -7.63
N LYS A 98 1.44 16.36 -8.74
CA LYS A 98 0.88 16.49 -10.09
C LYS A 98 0.39 15.14 -10.58
N PHE A 99 -0.84 14.79 -10.25
CA PHE A 99 -1.47 13.58 -10.77
C PHE A 99 -1.70 13.68 -12.29
N PRO A 100 -1.31 12.66 -13.08
CA PRO A 100 -1.53 12.66 -14.53
C PRO A 100 -3.03 12.53 -14.89
N GLU A 101 -3.86 11.97 -14.02
CA GLU A 101 -5.30 11.71 -14.23
C GLU A 101 -6.21 12.91 -13.87
N LYS A 102 -5.83 14.13 -14.24
CA LYS A 102 -6.52 15.37 -13.79
C LYS A 102 -8.04 15.37 -13.99
N ASN A 103 -8.52 14.94 -15.17
CA ASN A 103 -9.96 14.92 -15.48
C ASN A 103 -10.73 13.81 -14.76
N ALA A 104 -10.00 12.87 -14.18
CA ALA A 104 -10.51 11.68 -13.53
C ALA A 104 -10.53 11.84 -12.00
N LEU A 105 -9.77 12.76 -11.44
CA LEU A 105 -9.77 12.98 -10.00
C LEU A 105 -11.10 13.61 -9.56
N HIS A 106 -11.83 12.91 -8.69
CA HIS A 106 -13.13 13.34 -8.18
C HIS A 106 -12.97 13.85 -6.75
N PHE A 107 -12.10 14.85 -6.59
CA PHE A 107 -11.96 15.59 -5.34
C PHE A 107 -11.79 17.07 -5.69
N THR A 108 -12.44 17.93 -4.91
CA THR A 108 -12.25 19.37 -5.01
C THR A 108 -10.90 19.72 -4.41
N ASN A 109 -10.02 20.32 -5.23
CA ASN A 109 -8.97 21.18 -4.68
C ASN A 109 -9.71 22.42 -4.14
N GLU A 110 -10.03 22.46 -2.86
CA GLU A 110 -10.28 23.73 -2.19
C GLU A 110 -8.96 24.49 -2.03
#